data_AF-A0A962EHT6-F1
#
_entry.id   AF-A0A962EHT6-F1
#
_cell.length_a   1.000
_cell.length_b   1.000
_cell.length_c   1.000
_cell.angle_alpha   90.00
_cell.angle_beta   90.00
_cell.angle_gamma   90.00
#
_symmetry.space_group_name_H-M   'P 1'
#
loop_
_entity.id
_entity.type
_entity.pdbx_description
1 polymer ?
#
loop_
_entity_poly.entity_id
_entity_poly.type
_entity_poly.pdbx_seq_one_letter_code
_entity_poly.pdbx_strand_id
1 'polypeptide(L)'
;MRGADSGPWNRICALPALWVGLLYDQTSLDAAWDLCKDWTLEERHQLRDSVPRLGLRTTLRGESLRAIAERVLAIAAEGLRRRARLNSNGVDERIYLQPLLEFADAGISPADRKLALYHGAWGGSIDRVFRDFAY
;
A
#
# COMPACT_ATOMS: atom_id res chain seq x y z
N MET A 1 -3.00 -5.09 12.05
CA MET A 1 -2.86 -3.73 11.48
C MET A 1 -4.23 -3.24 11.03
N ARG A 2 -4.69 -2.06 11.50
CA ARG A 2 -6.09 -1.61 11.39
C ARG A 2 -6.30 -0.37 10.51
N GLY A 3 -5.29 0.03 9.73
CA GLY A 3 -5.28 1.29 8.99
C GLY A 3 -5.60 1.18 7.49
N ALA A 4 -6.07 0.02 7.02
CA ALA A 4 -6.36 -0.22 5.61
C ALA A 4 -7.87 -0.34 5.38
N ASP A 5 -8.33 0.25 4.28
CA ASP A 5 -9.69 0.07 3.78
C ASP A 5 -9.89 -1.35 3.24
N SER A 6 -11.13 -1.82 3.25
CA SER A 6 -11.51 -3.05 2.55
C SER A 6 -11.42 -2.87 1.03
N GLY A 7 -11.27 -3.97 0.30
CA GLY A 7 -11.06 -3.93 -1.15
C GLY A 7 -11.24 -5.30 -1.81
N PRO A 8 -10.96 -5.39 -3.12
CA PRO A 8 -11.03 -6.64 -3.87
C PRO A 8 -10.12 -7.71 -3.32
N TRP A 9 -10.44 -8.96 -3.64
CA TRP A 9 -9.72 -10.15 -3.20
C TRP A 9 -8.19 -9.98 -3.28
N ASN A 10 -7.68 -9.53 -4.43
CA ASN A 10 -6.24 -9.33 -4.61
C ASN A 10 -5.62 -8.34 -3.61
N ARG A 11 -6.34 -7.29 -3.20
CA ARG A 11 -5.89 -6.32 -2.18
C ARG A 11 -6.05 -6.85 -0.76
N ILE A 12 -7.07 -7.68 -0.51
CA ILE A 12 -7.22 -8.39 0.76
C ILE A 12 -6.01 -9.29 0.99
N CYS A 13 -5.50 -9.98 -0.04
CA CYS A 13 -4.27 -10.77 0.05
C CYS A 13 -2.99 -9.90 0.15
N ALA A 14 -2.99 -8.71 -0.45
CA ALA A 14 -1.83 -7.83 -0.43
C ALA A 14 -1.53 -7.23 0.96
N LEU A 15 -2.57 -6.87 1.72
CA LEU A 15 -2.43 -6.30 3.06
C LEU A 15 -1.63 -7.19 4.04
N PRO A 16 -1.95 -8.48 4.23
CA PRO A 16 -1.16 -9.35 5.10
C PRO A 16 0.24 -9.60 4.52
N ALA A 17 0.40 -9.73 3.19
CA ALA A 17 1.71 -9.90 2.58
C ALA A 17 2.66 -8.73 2.89
N LEU A 18 2.16 -7.49 2.83
CA LEU A 18 2.91 -6.29 3.21
C LEU A 18 3.41 -6.39 4.66
N TRP A 19 2.52 -6.66 5.62
CA TRP A 19 2.89 -6.69 7.03
C TRP A 19 3.75 -7.89 7.41
N VAL A 20 3.52 -9.05 6.81
CA VAL A 20 4.38 -10.23 6.99
C VAL A 20 5.78 -9.96 6.45
N GLY A 21 5.88 -9.33 5.26
CA GLY A 21 7.16 -8.94 4.68
C GLY A 21 7.94 -7.95 5.54
N LEU A 22 7.26 -6.98 6.14
CA LEU A 22 7.91 -5.98 7.00
C LEU A 22 8.31 -6.53 8.37
N LEU A 23 7.46 -7.36 8.99
CA LEU A 23 7.55 -7.62 10.43
C LEU A 23 8.08 -9.01 10.79
N TYR A 24 8.02 -9.99 9.89
CA TYR A 24 8.31 -11.41 10.20
C TYR A 24 9.69 -11.86 9.72
N ASP A 25 10.56 -10.91 9.40
CA ASP A 25 11.97 -11.10 9.08
C ASP A 25 12.77 -10.00 9.77
N GLN A 26 13.79 -10.36 10.56
CA GLN A 26 14.51 -9.42 11.43
C GLN A 26 15.17 -8.30 10.62
N THR A 27 15.82 -8.62 9.50
CA THR A 27 16.47 -7.62 8.64
C THR A 27 15.47 -6.63 8.06
N SER A 28 14.28 -7.09 7.69
CA SER A 28 13.21 -6.22 7.18
C SER A 28 12.61 -5.35 8.28
N LEU A 29 12.46 -5.89 9.49
CA LEU A 29 11.97 -5.15 10.65
C LEU A 29 12.93 -4.02 11.03
N ASP A 30 14.24 -4.31 11.06
CA ASP A 30 15.28 -3.32 11.35
C ASP A 30 15.31 -2.23 10.27
N ALA A 31 15.24 -2.59 8.99
CA ALA A 31 15.17 -1.63 7.89
C ALA A 31 13.89 -0.76 7.91
N ALA A 32 12.75 -1.35 8.28
CA ALA A 32 11.50 -0.62 8.45
C ALA A 32 11.56 0.35 9.63
N TRP A 33 12.24 -0.03 10.72
CA TRP A 33 12.49 0.85 11.86
C TRP A 33 13.44 1.98 11.48
N ASP A 34 14.52 1.70 10.76
CA ASP A 34 15.46 2.71 10.29
C ASP A 34 14.81 3.79 9.42
N LEU A 35 13.74 3.46 8.70
CA LEU A 35 12.98 4.40 7.88
C LEU A 35 12.18 5.42 8.71
N CYS A 36 11.77 5.09 9.94
CA CYS A 36 10.85 5.92 10.73
C CYS A 36 11.28 6.23 12.16
N LYS A 37 12.43 5.70 12.61
CA LYS A 37 12.89 5.81 14.01
C LYS A 37 13.11 7.23 14.50
N ASP A 38 13.37 8.17 13.60
CA ASP A 38 13.61 9.57 13.89
C ASP A 38 12.40 10.47 13.61
N TRP A 39 11.25 9.89 13.24
CA TRP A 39 10.02 10.66 13.03
C TRP A 39 9.48 11.14 14.38
N THR A 40 9.10 12.41 14.47
CA THR A 40 8.51 12.95 15.70
C THR A 40 7.06 12.50 15.86
N LEU A 41 6.48 12.78 17.04
CA LEU A 41 5.07 12.52 17.28
C LEU A 41 4.20 13.37 16.34
N GLU A 42 4.55 14.65 16.21
CA GLU A 42 3.86 15.64 15.37
C GLU A 42 3.87 15.20 13.91
N GLU A 43 5.01 14.72 13.39
CA GLU A 43 5.13 14.23 12.02
C GLU A 43 4.27 13.00 11.76
N ARG A 44 4.22 12.05 12.71
CA ARG A 44 3.32 10.89 12.60
C ARG A 44 1.85 11.28 12.62
N HIS A 45 1.48 12.28 13.42
CA HIS A 45 0.12 12.82 13.44
C HIS A 45 -0.21 13.56 12.15
N GLN A 46 0.70 14.40 11.65
CA GLN A 46 0.55 15.08 10.37
C GLN A 46 0.29 14.09 9.24
N LEU A 47 1.07 12.99 9.16
CA LEU A 47 0.83 11.93 8.19
C LEU A 47 -0.57 11.32 8.36
N ARG A 48 -0.94 10.94 9.60
CA ARG A 48 -2.24 10.34 9.89
C ARG A 48 -3.42 11.22 9.44
N ASP A 49 -3.30 12.53 9.59
CA ASP A 49 -4.38 13.47 9.27
C ASP A 49 -4.37 13.86 7.77
N SER A 50 -3.19 13.88 7.13
CA SER A 50 -3.04 14.31 5.74
C SER A 50 -3.33 13.20 4.72
N VAL A 51 -2.94 11.95 5.03
CA VAL A 51 -3.06 10.81 4.13
C VAL A 51 -4.49 10.53 3.68
N PRO A 52 -5.53 10.60 4.54
CA PRO A 52 -6.91 10.38 4.11
C PRO A 52 -7.36 11.31 2.97
N ARG A 53 -6.82 12.54 2.92
CA ARG A 53 -7.18 13.54 1.91
C ARG A 53 -6.25 13.55 0.70
N LEU A 54 -4.95 13.40 0.93
CA LEU A 54 -3.92 13.59 -0.11
C LEU A 54 -3.40 12.27 -0.68
N GLY A 55 -3.62 11.14 0.01
CA GLY A 55 -3.10 9.84 -0.39
C GLY A 55 -1.57 9.85 -0.53
N LEU A 56 -1.07 9.20 -1.59
CA LEU A 56 0.37 9.11 -1.88
C LEU A 56 1.04 10.45 -2.23
N ARG A 57 0.25 11.52 -2.47
CA ARG A 57 0.76 12.88 -2.69
C ARG A 57 1.12 13.60 -1.38
N THR A 58 0.78 13.02 -0.23
CA THR A 58 1.17 13.56 1.08
C THR A 58 2.69 13.71 1.14
N THR A 59 3.19 14.80 1.70
CA THR A 59 4.62 15.04 1.87
C THR A 59 5.01 15.03 3.34
N LEU A 60 6.20 14.49 3.63
CA LEU A 60 6.86 14.57 4.91
C LEU A 60 8.33 14.92 4.66
N ARG A 61 8.85 15.96 5.32
CA ARG A 61 10.25 16.43 5.17
C ARG A 61 10.67 16.65 3.71
N GLY A 62 9.76 17.14 2.87
CA GLY A 62 9.99 17.38 1.45
C GLY A 62 9.94 16.13 0.55
N GLU A 63 9.74 14.95 1.13
CA GLU A 63 9.60 13.69 0.40
C GLU A 63 8.13 13.27 0.29
N SER A 64 7.74 12.72 -0.86
CA SER A 64 6.38 12.20 -1.06
C SER A 64 6.16 10.85 -0.38
N LEU A 65 4.93 10.62 0.07
CA LEU A 65 4.53 9.34 0.64
C LEU A 65 4.58 8.22 -0.41
N ARG A 66 4.48 8.53 -1.70
CA ARG A 66 4.79 7.60 -2.79
C ARG A 66 6.22 7.05 -2.66
N ALA A 67 7.23 7.92 -2.56
CA ALA A 67 8.63 7.52 -2.44
C ALA A 67 8.91 6.75 -1.13
N ILE A 68 8.23 7.13 -0.04
CA ILE A 68 8.21 6.33 1.20
C ILE A 68 7.60 4.94 0.95
N ALA A 69 6.44 4.86 0.29
CA ALA A 69 5.75 3.60 0.00
C ALA A 69 6.57 2.67 -0.88
N GLU A 70 7.28 3.18 -1.89
CA GLU A 70 8.17 2.39 -2.75
C GLU A 70 9.29 1.73 -1.94
N ARG A 71 9.93 2.46 -1.01
CA ARG A 71 10.93 1.90 -0.09
C ARG A 71 10.34 0.87 0.87
N VAL A 72 9.16 1.14 1.43
CA VAL A 72 8.44 0.20 2.30
C VAL A 72 8.12 -1.10 1.55
N LEU A 73 7.66 -1.00 0.29
CA LEU A 73 7.37 -2.18 -0.54
C LEU A 73 8.62 -2.98 -0.88
N ALA A 74 9.74 -2.31 -1.15
CA ALA A 74 11.02 -2.97 -1.37
C ALA A 74 11.50 -3.74 -0.13
N ILE A 75 11.38 -3.16 1.07
CA ILE A 75 11.71 -3.83 2.33
C ILE A 75 10.81 -5.06 2.52
N ALA A 76 9.49 -4.89 2.34
CA ALA A 76 8.54 -6.00 2.49
C ALA A 76 8.82 -7.15 1.52
N ALA A 77 9.15 -6.83 0.25
CA ALA A 77 9.49 -7.83 -0.75
C ALA A 77 10.73 -8.64 -0.35
N GLU A 78 11.76 -8.01 0.20
CA GLU A 78 12.96 -8.70 0.67
C GLU A 78 12.68 -9.60 1.88
N GLY A 79 11.81 -9.19 2.81
CA GLY A 79 11.39 -10.04 3.91
C GLY A 79 10.62 -11.27 3.46
N LEU A 80 9.69 -11.12 2.52
CA LEU A 80 8.98 -12.25 1.91
C LEU A 80 9.93 -13.18 1.15
N ARG A 81 10.90 -12.62 0.42
CA ARG A 81 11.93 -13.40 -0.28
C ARG A 81 12.75 -14.24 0.70
N ARG A 82 13.19 -13.67 1.82
CA ARG A 82 13.94 -14.38 2.87
C ARG A 82 13.13 -15.46 3.57
N ARG A 83 11.83 -15.23 3.78
CA ARG A 83 10.91 -16.25 4.32
C ARG A 83 10.74 -17.46 3.40
N ALA A 84 10.93 -17.27 2.08
CA ALA A 84 10.96 -18.33 1.08
C ALA A 84 9.76 -19.30 1.14
N ARG A 85 8.56 -18.80 1.47
CA ARG A 85 7.34 -19.60 1.43
C ARG A 85 6.81 -19.65 0.02
N LEU A 86 6.84 -20.83 -0.57
CA LEU A 86 6.45 -21.07 -1.96
C LEU A 86 5.06 -21.71 -2.02
N ASN A 87 4.29 -21.35 -3.04
CA ASN A 87 3.10 -22.10 -3.42
C ASN A 87 3.47 -23.37 -4.21
N SER A 88 2.46 -24.16 -4.62
CA SER A 88 2.66 -25.40 -5.39
C SER A 88 3.35 -25.19 -6.75
N ASN A 89 3.40 -23.96 -7.26
CA ASN A 89 4.04 -23.62 -8.53
C ASN A 89 5.47 -23.06 -8.32
N GLY A 90 6.02 -23.11 -7.11
CA GLY A 90 7.36 -22.62 -6.80
C GLY A 90 7.48 -21.10 -6.72
N VAL A 91 6.35 -20.39 -6.63
CA VAL A 91 6.30 -18.93 -6.60
C VAL A 91 6.16 -18.46 -5.15
N ASP A 92 6.98 -17.49 -4.74
CA ASP A 92 6.96 -16.97 -3.38
C ASP A 92 5.88 -15.91 -3.12
N GLU A 93 5.69 -15.58 -1.84
CA GLU A 93 4.66 -14.66 -1.34
C GLU A 93 4.73 -13.23 -1.94
N ARG A 94 5.84 -12.83 -2.60
CA ARG A 94 5.98 -11.47 -3.18
C ARG A 94 4.95 -11.17 -4.26
N ILE A 95 4.38 -12.20 -4.91
CA ILE A 95 3.30 -12.00 -5.89
C ILE A 95 2.10 -11.25 -5.33
N TYR A 96 1.85 -11.37 -4.03
CA TYR A 96 0.75 -10.68 -3.38
C TYR A 96 1.00 -9.19 -3.20
N LEU A 97 2.25 -8.72 -3.33
CA LEU A 97 2.58 -7.29 -3.30
C LEU A 97 2.28 -6.58 -4.63
N GLN A 98 2.06 -7.32 -5.72
CA GLN A 98 1.86 -6.77 -7.05
C GLN A 98 0.81 -5.65 -7.12
N PRO A 99 -0.40 -5.79 -6.51
CA PRO A 99 -1.39 -4.71 -6.54
C PRO A 99 -0.91 -3.42 -5.86
N LEU A 100 -0.07 -3.52 -4.83
CA LEU A 100 0.46 -2.36 -4.12
C LEU A 100 1.55 -1.65 -4.93
N LEU A 101 2.40 -2.43 -5.60
CA LEU A 101 3.42 -1.91 -6.53
C LEU A 101 2.77 -1.10 -7.65
N GLU A 102 1.68 -1.59 -8.24
CA GLU A 102 0.94 -0.88 -9.29
C GLU A 102 0.42 0.49 -8.82
N PHE A 103 -0.13 0.58 -7.60
CA PHE A 103 -0.62 1.85 -7.07
C PHE A 103 0.51 2.81 -6.68
N ALA A 104 1.61 2.28 -6.12
CA ALA A 104 2.79 3.07 -5.81
C ALA A 104 3.40 3.67 -7.09
N ASP A 105 3.59 2.85 -8.13
CA ASP A 105 4.16 3.27 -9.41
C ASP A 105 3.25 4.28 -10.13
N ALA A 106 1.94 4.05 -10.12
CA ALA A 106 0.98 5.00 -10.68
C ALA A 106 0.85 6.29 -9.84
N GLY A 107 1.31 6.30 -8.58
CA GLY A 107 1.22 7.46 -7.69
C GLY A 107 -0.21 7.83 -7.30
N ILE A 108 -1.15 6.90 -7.41
CA ILE A 108 -2.57 7.10 -7.13
C ILE A 108 -3.09 6.05 -6.15
N SER A 109 -4.13 6.40 -5.41
CA SER A 109 -4.86 5.46 -4.56
C SER A 109 -6.00 4.78 -5.32
N PRO A 110 -6.57 3.69 -4.77
CA PRO A 110 -7.85 3.16 -5.25
C PRO A 110 -8.98 4.20 -5.28
N ALA A 111 -8.97 5.18 -4.37
CA ALA A 111 -9.96 6.25 -4.35
C ALA A 111 -9.79 7.20 -5.53
N ASP A 112 -8.55 7.58 -5.87
CA ASP A 112 -8.27 8.41 -7.06
C ASP A 112 -8.76 7.72 -8.35
N ARG A 113 -8.55 6.40 -8.48
CA ARG A 113 -9.06 5.64 -9.65
C ARG A 113 -10.59 5.64 -9.72
N LYS A 114 -11.28 5.52 -8.59
CA LYS A 114 -12.75 5.60 -8.53
C LYS A 114 -13.25 7.01 -8.83
N LEU A 115 -12.57 8.05 -8.34
CA LEU A 115 -12.90 9.44 -8.66
C LEU A 115 -12.74 9.73 -10.17
N ALA A 116 -11.68 9.21 -10.79
CA ALA A 116 -11.48 9.32 -12.24
C ALA A 116 -12.62 8.64 -13.04
N LEU A 117 -13.09 7.47 -12.60
CA LEU A 117 -14.25 6.81 -13.20
C LEU A 117 -15.54 7.63 -12.99
N TYR A 118 -15.76 8.11 -11.76
CA TYR A 118 -16.93 8.91 -11.39
C TYR A 118 -17.04 10.18 -12.25
N HIS A 119 -15.96 10.96 -12.35
CA HIS A 119 -15.93 12.19 -13.14
C HIS A 119 -15.80 11.93 -14.66
N GLY A 120 -15.40 10.73 -15.07
CA GLY A 120 -15.26 10.32 -16.47
C GLY A 120 -16.37 9.38 -16.92
N ALA A 121 -16.03 8.11 -17.12
CA ALA A 121 -16.88 7.09 -17.75
C ALA A 121 -18.25 6.88 -17.08
N TRP A 122 -18.37 7.19 -15.79
CA TRP A 122 -19.63 7.06 -15.06
C TRP A 122 -20.53 8.29 -15.18
N GLY A 123 -20.01 9.43 -15.64
CA GLY A 123 -20.77 10.67 -15.81
C GLY A 123 -21.44 11.15 -14.53
N GLY A 124 -20.78 11.02 -13.38
CA GLY A 124 -21.32 11.39 -12.07
C GLY A 124 -22.29 10.37 -11.45
N SER A 125 -22.49 9.20 -12.07
CA SER A 125 -23.33 8.14 -11.50
C SER A 125 -22.53 7.25 -10.54
N ILE A 126 -22.77 7.40 -9.23
CA ILE A 126 -22.12 6.55 -8.21
C ILE A 126 -22.62 5.10 -8.28
N ASP A 127 -23.84 4.84 -8.77
CA ASP A 127 -24.44 3.51 -8.84
C ASP A 127 -23.59 2.50 -9.62
N ARG A 128 -22.78 2.99 -10.57
CA ARG A 128 -21.80 2.18 -11.32
C ARG A 128 -20.83 1.44 -10.40
N VAL A 129 -20.51 1.97 -9.21
CA VAL A 129 -19.61 1.33 -8.25
C VAL A 129 -20.09 -0.05 -7.82
N PHE A 130 -21.41 -0.25 -7.69
CA PHE A 130 -22.02 -1.51 -7.28
C PHE A 130 -22.00 -2.58 -8.39
N ARG A 131 -21.67 -2.20 -9.63
CA ARG A 131 -21.50 -3.12 -10.76
C ARG A 131 -20.03 -3.36 -11.06
N ASP A 132 -19.28 -2.27 -11.22
CA ASP A 132 -17.89 -2.32 -11.69
C ASP A 132 -16.91 -2.80 -10.60
N PHE A 133 -17.32 -2.75 -9.32
CA PHE A 133 -16.54 -3.22 -8.17
C PHE A 133 -17.31 -4.25 -7.31
N ALA A 134 -18.28 -4.96 -7.90
CA ALA A 134 -18.92 -6.11 -7.26
C ALA A 134 -17.90 -7.27 -7.09
N TYR A 135 -18.07 -8.07 -6.03
CA TYR A 135 -17.30 -9.30 -5.78
C TYR A 135 -18.09 -10.55 -6.10
#